data_AF-A0AAC9QRZ9-F1
#
_entry.id   AF-A0AAC9QRZ9-F1
#
_cell.length_a   1.000
_cell.length_b   1.000
_cell.length_c   1.000
_cell.angle_alpha   90.00
_cell.angle_beta   90.00
_cell.angle_gamma   90.00
#
_symmetry.space_group_name_H-M   'P 1'
#
loop_
_entity.id
_entity.type
_entity.pdbx_description
1 polymer ?
#
loop_
_entity_poly.entity_id
_entity_poly.type
_entity_poly.pdbx_seq_one_letter_code
_entity_poly.pdbx_strand_id
1 'polypeptide(L)'
;MNENTSYLLKMSLVSGVLAGLVLGIYQIGPFGNLMWPIFIGLGVTFASGAELKKTPNYLCCMICGVIWALLYLQMDGLMRNAGLNIGVVTGVCTLVITFVVCAVHMIPLAKTWLNVVPLVFAGLTVTFSQGGQNLIGVILGLTCGILVAVAIEPVTGIFMKKENVEKKRDKAFLEERI
;
A
#
# COMPACT_ATOMS: atom_id res chain seq x y z
N MET A 1 14.27 -19.56 -21.61
CA MET A 1 13.87 -18.34 -20.87
C MET A 1 15.03 -17.94 -19.96
N ASN A 2 15.46 -16.68 -19.96
CA ASN A 2 16.55 -16.26 -19.07
C ASN A 2 16.07 -16.23 -17.61
N GLU A 3 17.02 -16.24 -16.67
CA GLU A 3 16.73 -16.35 -15.23
C GLU A 3 15.86 -15.19 -14.72
N ASN A 4 16.08 -13.97 -15.24
CA ASN A 4 15.30 -12.78 -14.90
C ASN A 4 13.83 -12.90 -15.34
N THR A 5 13.56 -13.32 -16.58
CA THR A 5 12.18 -13.53 -17.07
C THR A 5 11.47 -14.62 -16.26
N SER A 6 12.19 -15.69 -15.88
CA SER A 6 11.63 -16.74 -15.02
C SER A 6 11.24 -16.22 -13.64
N TYR A 7 12.10 -15.39 -13.04
CA TYR A 7 11.83 -14.73 -11.77
C TYR A 7 10.60 -13.82 -11.85
N LEU A 8 10.56 -12.92 -12.83
CA LEU A 8 9.47 -11.96 -13.00
C LEU A 8 8.13 -12.66 -13.26
N LEU A 9 8.11 -13.78 -13.99
CA LEU A 9 6.88 -14.56 -14.16
C LEU A 9 6.39 -15.17 -12.86
N LYS A 10 7.28 -15.72 -12.04
CA LYS A 10 6.91 -16.26 -10.72
C LYS A 10 6.43 -15.17 -9.79
N MET A 11 7.12 -14.03 -9.75
CA MET A 11 6.69 -12.88 -8.98
C MET A 11 5.31 -12.38 -9.43
N SER A 12 5.07 -12.34 -10.75
CA SER A 12 3.79 -11.95 -11.34
C SER A 12 2.68 -12.94 -10.96
N LEU A 13 2.94 -14.24 -11.01
CA LEU A 13 2.01 -15.28 -10.57
C LEU A 13 1.68 -15.15 -9.09
N VAL A 14 2.70 -15.02 -8.22
CA VAL A 14 2.52 -14.83 -6.78
C VAL A 14 1.72 -13.56 -6.50
N SER A 15 2.03 -12.46 -7.20
CA SER A 15 1.29 -11.20 -7.08
C SER A 15 -0.19 -11.37 -7.42
N GLY A 16 -0.49 -12.00 -8.57
CA GLY A 16 -1.85 -12.24 -9.01
C GLY A 16 -2.63 -13.15 -8.05
N VAL A 17 -2.00 -14.23 -7.57
CA VAL A 17 -2.63 -15.16 -6.60
C VAL A 17 -2.90 -14.47 -5.27
N LEU A 18 -1.92 -13.80 -4.68
CA LEU A 18 -2.10 -13.13 -3.38
C LEU A 18 -3.12 -12.00 -3.46
N ALA A 19 -3.04 -11.15 -4.50
CA ALA A 19 -4.02 -10.09 -4.71
C ALA A 19 -5.42 -10.67 -4.93
N GLY A 20 -5.58 -11.65 -5.83
CA GLY A 20 -6.86 -12.28 -6.13
C GLY A 20 -7.53 -12.91 -4.91
N LEU A 21 -6.76 -13.65 -4.09
CA LEU A 21 -7.26 -14.25 -2.85
C LEU A 21 -7.70 -13.19 -1.85
N VAL A 22 -6.87 -12.19 -1.59
CA VAL A 22 -7.18 -11.14 -0.59
C VAL A 22 -8.39 -10.31 -1.04
N LEU A 23 -8.47 -9.93 -2.33
CA LEU A 23 -9.63 -9.23 -2.86
C LEU A 23 -10.89 -10.09 -2.77
N GLY A 24 -10.82 -11.37 -3.16
CA GLY A 24 -11.97 -12.27 -3.10
C GLY A 24 -12.52 -12.44 -1.68
N ILE A 25 -11.63 -12.58 -0.69
CA ILE A 25 -12.01 -12.64 0.73
C ILE A 25 -12.60 -11.31 1.20
N TYR A 26 -11.99 -10.20 0.81
CA TYR A 26 -12.47 -8.88 1.21
C TYR A 26 -13.86 -8.57 0.62
N GLN A 27 -14.10 -8.98 -0.62
CA GLN A 27 -15.35 -8.76 -1.36
C GLN A 27 -16.58 -9.42 -0.70
N ILE A 28 -16.42 -10.56 -0.05
CA ILE A 28 -17.50 -11.26 0.65
C ILE A 28 -17.68 -10.76 2.10
N GLY A 29 -16.80 -9.89 2.58
CA GLY A 29 -16.85 -9.31 3.91
C GLY A 29 -17.77 -8.08 4.03
N PRO A 30 -17.90 -7.52 5.24
CA PRO A 30 -18.79 -6.38 5.52
C PRO A 30 -18.43 -5.08 4.78
N PHE A 31 -17.22 -5.00 4.21
CA PHE A 31 -16.73 -3.84 3.46
C PHE A 31 -16.50 -4.16 1.98
N GLY A 32 -17.13 -5.21 1.42
CA GLY A 32 -16.85 -5.67 0.06
C GLY A 32 -16.98 -4.61 -1.04
N ASN A 33 -17.84 -3.60 -0.85
CA ASN A 33 -17.97 -2.44 -1.76
C ASN A 33 -16.75 -1.50 -1.76
N LEU A 34 -15.84 -1.66 -0.79
CA LEU A 34 -14.62 -0.88 -0.61
C LEU A 34 -13.36 -1.74 -0.84
N MET A 35 -13.38 -2.66 -1.80
CA MET A 35 -12.20 -3.46 -2.15
C MET A 35 -11.11 -2.65 -2.88
N TRP A 36 -11.47 -1.60 -3.60
CA TRP A 36 -10.56 -0.82 -4.45
C TRP A 36 -9.37 -0.16 -3.71
N PRO A 37 -9.42 0.24 -2.41
CA PRO A 37 -8.26 0.74 -1.66
C PRO A 37 -7.13 -0.28 -1.56
N ILE A 38 -7.42 -1.59 -1.70
CA ILE A 38 -6.40 -2.64 -1.73
C ILE A 38 -5.41 -2.38 -2.88
N PHE A 39 -5.89 -1.94 -4.05
CA PHE A 39 -5.02 -1.61 -5.18
C PHE A 39 -4.18 -0.36 -4.94
N ILE A 40 -4.70 0.63 -4.21
CA ILE A 40 -3.92 1.80 -3.81
C ILE A 40 -2.80 1.39 -2.85
N GLY A 41 -3.13 0.58 -1.83
CA GLY A 41 -2.14 0.08 -0.87
C GLY A 41 -1.05 -0.72 -1.56
N LEU A 42 -1.44 -1.62 -2.47
CA LEU A 42 -0.52 -2.42 -3.27
C LEU A 42 0.40 -1.55 -4.14
N GLY A 43 -0.19 -0.69 -4.98
CA GLY A 43 0.54 0.10 -5.95
C GLY A 43 1.48 1.12 -5.32
N VAL A 44 1.04 1.82 -4.27
CA VAL A 44 1.85 2.83 -3.59
C VAL A 44 2.99 2.18 -2.79
N THR A 45 2.75 1.01 -2.17
CA THR A 45 3.81 0.28 -1.46
C THR A 45 4.86 -0.24 -2.44
N PHE A 46 4.47 -0.73 -3.61
CA PHE A 46 5.42 -1.06 -4.67
C PHE A 46 6.21 0.13 -5.18
N ALA A 47 5.55 1.26 -5.45
CA ALA A 47 6.22 2.49 -5.86
C ALA A 47 7.20 3.01 -4.79
N SER A 48 6.98 2.64 -3.52
CA SER A 48 7.84 3.01 -2.39
C SER A 48 8.99 2.02 -2.12
N GLY A 49 9.12 0.96 -2.92
CA GLY A 49 10.10 -0.11 -2.68
C GLY A 49 9.67 -1.03 -1.54
N ALA A 50 8.64 -1.84 -1.77
CA ALA A 50 8.07 -2.74 -0.77
C ALA A 50 9.16 -3.55 -0.05
N GLU A 51 9.23 -3.41 1.28
CA GLU A 51 10.23 -4.06 2.12
C GLU A 51 9.54 -4.55 3.40
N LEU A 52 9.66 -5.84 3.71
CA LEU A 52 8.99 -6.44 4.87
C LEU A 52 9.36 -5.74 6.19
N LYS A 53 10.62 -5.32 6.35
CA LYS A 53 11.11 -4.62 7.55
C LYS A 53 10.51 -3.23 7.74
N LYS A 54 10.05 -2.58 6.66
CA LYS A 54 9.42 -1.25 6.67
C LYS A 54 7.90 -1.32 6.79
N THR A 55 7.32 -2.51 6.94
CA THR A 55 5.86 -2.67 7.14
C THR A 55 5.30 -1.75 8.23
N PRO A 56 5.93 -1.61 9.42
CA PRO A 56 5.45 -0.66 10.43
C PRO A 56 5.42 0.78 9.90
N ASN A 57 6.43 1.20 9.13
CA ASN A 57 6.46 2.53 8.54
C ASN A 57 5.30 2.76 7.56
N TYR A 58 5.02 1.77 6.69
CA TYR A 58 3.92 1.85 5.73
C TYR A 58 2.57 2.00 6.43
N LEU A 59 2.32 1.19 7.45
CA LEU A 59 1.07 1.21 8.20
C LEU A 59 0.91 2.52 9.01
N CYS A 60 1.96 2.96 9.70
CA CYS A 60 1.91 4.21 10.47
C CYS A 60 1.71 5.43 9.55
N CYS A 61 2.42 5.50 8.43
CA CYS A 61 2.26 6.59 7.46
C CYS A 61 0.85 6.62 6.85
N MET A 62 0.31 5.46 6.50
CA MET A 62 -1.06 5.33 6.02
C MET A 62 -2.07 5.89 7.04
N ILE A 63 -1.96 5.52 8.31
CA ILE A 63 -2.85 6.04 9.37
C ILE A 63 -2.68 7.56 9.53
N CYS A 64 -1.45 8.08 9.50
CA CYS A 64 -1.23 9.53 9.49
C CYS A 64 -1.92 10.21 8.31
N GLY A 65 -1.93 9.58 7.13
CA GLY A 65 -2.67 10.05 5.97
C GLY A 65 -4.16 10.22 6.23
N VAL A 66 -4.79 9.25 6.89
CA VAL A 66 -6.21 9.34 7.29
C VAL A 66 -6.44 10.54 8.22
N ILE A 67 -5.56 10.72 9.22
CA ILE A 67 -5.66 11.85 10.16
C ILE A 67 -5.54 13.19 9.42
N TRP A 68 -4.56 13.33 8.52
CA TRP A 68 -4.38 14.53 7.72
C TRP A 68 -5.58 14.83 6.82
N ALA A 69 -6.22 13.82 6.25
CA ALA A 69 -7.44 14.02 5.48
C ALA A 69 -8.63 14.48 6.34
N LEU A 70 -8.77 13.97 7.57
CA LEU A 70 -9.81 14.46 8.48
C LEU A 70 -9.58 15.93 8.86
N LEU A 71 -8.33 16.33 9.10
CA LEU A 71 -7.96 17.73 9.33
C LEU A 71 -8.26 18.61 8.11
N TYR A 72 -7.96 18.12 6.90
CA TYR A 72 -8.34 18.79 5.66
C TYR A 72 -9.85 19.01 5.59
N LEU A 73 -10.66 17.97 5.84
CA LEU A 73 -12.12 18.04 5.72
C LEU A 73 -12.73 18.99 6.76
N GLN A 74 -12.16 19.05 7.96
CA GLN A 74 -12.55 20.02 8.96
C GLN A 74 -12.27 21.46 8.51
N MET A 75 -11.07 21.70 7.96
CA MET A 75 -10.70 23.02 7.46
C MET A 75 -11.54 23.45 6.25
N ASP A 76 -11.80 22.53 5.32
CA ASP A 76 -12.71 22.73 4.18
C ASP A 76 -14.12 23.13 4.68
N GLY A 77 -14.67 22.40 5.65
CA GLY A 77 -15.97 22.70 6.24
C GLY A 77 -16.02 24.08 6.91
N LEU A 78 -15.00 24.45 7.69
CA LEU A 78 -14.91 25.77 8.33
C LEU A 78 -14.88 26.91 7.30
N MET A 79 -14.06 26.77 6.26
CA MET A 79 -13.92 27.80 5.22
C MET A 79 -15.16 27.92 4.35
N ARG A 80 -15.84 26.82 4.03
CA ARG A 80 -17.13 26.85 3.33
C ARG A 80 -18.21 27.50 4.17
N ASN A 81 -18.27 27.20 5.46
CA ASN A 81 -19.22 27.82 6.39
C ASN A 81 -18.98 29.33 6.54
N ALA A 82 -17.75 29.82 6.32
CA ALA A 82 -17.42 31.23 6.23
C ALA A 82 -17.83 31.90 4.90
N GLY A 83 -18.47 31.16 3.99
CA GLY A 83 -18.97 31.67 2.71
C GLY A 83 -17.93 31.75 1.59
N LEU A 84 -16.75 31.14 1.76
CA LEU A 84 -15.73 31.11 0.72
C LEU A 84 -16.13 30.18 -0.43
N ASN A 85 -15.77 30.54 -1.66
CA ASN A 85 -16.10 29.72 -2.82
C ASN A 85 -15.26 28.42 -2.87
N ILE A 86 -15.80 27.38 -3.50
CA ILE A 86 -15.20 26.04 -3.52
C ILE A 86 -13.77 26.03 -4.10
N GLY A 87 -13.48 26.89 -5.08
CA GLY A 87 -12.16 26.99 -5.69
C GLY A 87 -11.10 27.50 -4.71
N VAL A 88 -11.39 28.58 -3.98
CA VAL A 88 -10.49 29.13 -2.96
C VAL A 88 -10.33 28.15 -1.81
N VAL A 89 -11.43 27.55 -1.32
CA VAL A 89 -11.35 26.57 -0.23
C VAL A 89 -10.46 25.39 -0.62
N THR A 90 -10.70 24.80 -1.79
CA THR A 90 -9.91 23.65 -2.26
C THR A 90 -8.44 24.02 -2.45
N GLY A 91 -8.15 25.16 -3.06
CA GLY A 91 -6.79 25.65 -3.28
C GLY A 91 -6.03 25.87 -1.98
N VAL A 92 -6.64 26.59 -1.03
CA VAL A 92 -6.02 26.90 0.27
C VAL A 92 -5.85 25.63 1.10
N CYS A 93 -6.87 24.78 1.20
CA CYS A 93 -6.78 23.56 1.99
C CYS A 93 -5.73 22.61 1.45
N THR A 94 -5.68 22.44 0.12
CA THR A 94 -4.69 21.58 -0.52
C THR A 94 -3.28 22.13 -0.31
N LEU A 95 -3.07 23.44 -0.48
CA LEU A 95 -1.78 24.08 -0.27
C LEU A 95 -1.29 23.86 1.16
N VAL A 96 -2.11 24.21 2.15
CA VAL A 96 -1.74 24.13 3.56
C VAL A 96 -1.47 22.69 3.98
N ILE A 97 -2.38 21.76 3.70
CA ILE A 97 -2.23 20.36 4.13
C ILE A 97 -1.06 19.70 3.42
N THR A 98 -0.90 19.89 2.11
CA THR A 98 0.23 19.31 1.36
C THR A 98 1.56 19.87 1.86
N PHE A 99 1.65 21.19 2.06
CA PHE A 99 2.87 21.82 2.59
C PHE A 99 3.23 21.25 3.96
N VAL A 100 2.27 21.20 4.89
CA VAL A 100 2.52 20.72 6.25
C VAL A 100 2.88 19.23 6.25
N VAL A 101 2.16 18.40 5.48
CA VAL A 101 2.48 16.96 5.34
C VAL A 101 3.91 16.77 4.85
N CYS A 102 4.29 17.43 3.76
CA CYS A 102 5.64 17.33 3.22
C CYS A 102 6.68 17.85 4.21
N ALA A 103 6.46 19.04 4.79
CA ALA A 103 7.40 19.64 5.73
C ALA A 103 7.61 18.77 6.97
N VAL A 104 6.54 18.23 7.56
CA VAL A 104 6.59 17.42 8.77
C VAL A 104 7.15 16.01 8.50
N HIS A 105 6.72 15.36 7.43
CA HIS A 105 7.14 13.98 7.17
C HIS A 105 8.53 13.87 6.54
N MET A 106 8.95 14.86 5.74
CA MET A 106 10.26 14.85 5.06
C MET A 106 11.39 15.48 5.86
N ILE A 107 11.10 16.32 6.87
CA ILE A 107 12.14 17.03 7.64
C ILE A 107 12.26 16.45 9.06
N PRO A 108 11.40 16.74 10.04
CA PRO A 108 11.58 16.25 11.40
C PRO A 108 11.32 14.74 11.52
N LEU A 109 10.42 14.16 10.72
CA LEU A 109 10.04 12.75 10.85
C LEU A 109 10.78 11.81 9.90
N ALA A 110 11.72 12.31 9.09
CA ALA A 110 12.41 11.54 8.04
C ALA A 110 13.12 10.26 8.54
N LYS A 111 13.56 10.26 9.81
CA LYS A 111 14.26 9.13 10.46
C LYS A 111 13.36 8.29 11.37
N THR A 112 12.06 8.53 11.36
CA THR A 112 11.08 7.82 12.20
C THR A 112 10.27 6.82 11.37
N TRP A 113 9.29 6.15 11.96
CA TRP A 113 8.33 5.32 11.22
C TRP A 113 7.40 6.12 10.30
N LEU A 114 7.35 7.44 10.46
CA LEU A 114 6.45 8.32 9.71
C LEU A 114 7.11 8.92 8.46
N ASN A 115 8.06 8.19 7.85
CA ASN A 115 8.92 8.71 6.79
C ASN A 115 8.54 8.26 5.36
N VAL A 116 7.43 7.55 5.19
CA VAL A 116 6.96 7.06 3.88
C VAL A 116 5.82 7.94 3.37
N VAL A 117 6.18 9.13 2.92
CA VAL A 117 5.23 10.15 2.44
C VAL A 117 4.23 9.65 1.40
N PRO A 118 4.59 8.79 0.42
CA PRO A 118 3.60 8.25 -0.52
C PRO A 118 2.43 7.54 0.18
N LEU A 119 2.68 6.83 1.27
CA LEU A 119 1.63 6.15 2.04
C LEU A 119 0.78 7.13 2.86
N VAL A 120 1.34 8.28 3.27
CA VAL A 120 0.55 9.38 3.83
C VAL A 120 -0.47 9.86 2.80
N PHE A 121 -0.04 10.13 1.56
CA PHE A 121 -0.96 10.53 0.49
C PHE A 121 -1.94 9.43 0.08
N ALA A 122 -1.57 8.15 0.18
CA ALA A 122 -2.51 7.05 -0.02
C ALA A 122 -3.65 7.10 1.01
N GLY A 123 -3.32 7.27 2.30
CA GLY A 123 -4.31 7.44 3.37
C GLY A 123 -5.21 8.66 3.16
N LEU A 124 -4.63 9.80 2.73
CA LEU A 124 -5.41 10.99 2.38
C LEU A 124 -6.42 10.69 1.27
N THR A 125 -5.94 10.12 0.17
CA THR A 125 -6.73 9.87 -1.04
C THR A 125 -7.93 8.96 -0.76
N VAL A 126 -7.74 7.86 -0.03
CA VAL A 126 -8.84 6.95 0.24
C VAL A 126 -9.86 7.55 1.20
N THR A 127 -9.42 8.38 2.15
CA THR A 127 -10.31 9.06 3.09
C THR A 127 -11.15 10.11 2.35
N PHE A 128 -10.54 10.86 1.42
CA PHE A 128 -11.25 11.82 0.57
C PHE A 128 -12.29 11.17 -0.32
N SER A 129 -11.98 10.01 -0.89
CA SER A 129 -12.93 9.28 -1.74
C SER A 129 -14.23 8.92 -1.02
N GLN A 130 -14.20 8.85 0.31
CA GLN A 130 -15.36 8.53 1.16
C GLN A 130 -15.87 9.75 1.92
N GLY A 131 -15.35 10.96 1.66
CA GLY A 131 -15.71 12.16 2.41
C GLY A 131 -15.48 12.03 3.92
N GLY A 132 -14.48 11.26 4.35
CA GLY A 132 -14.22 10.98 5.77
C GLY A 132 -15.13 9.91 6.40
N GLN A 133 -15.99 9.24 5.62
CA GLN A 133 -16.83 8.14 6.09
C GLN A 133 -16.17 6.78 5.82
N ASN A 134 -16.78 5.70 6.34
CA ASN A 134 -16.33 4.32 6.13
C ASN A 134 -14.85 4.07 6.42
N LEU A 135 -14.28 4.79 7.40
CA LEU A 135 -12.85 4.80 7.70
C LEU A 135 -12.29 3.40 7.95
N ILE A 136 -13.04 2.56 8.66
CA ILE A 136 -12.66 1.18 8.94
C ILE A 136 -12.45 0.40 7.64
N GLY A 137 -13.38 0.50 6.69
CA GLY A 137 -13.29 -0.17 5.40
C GLY A 137 -12.05 0.28 4.63
N VAL A 138 -11.85 1.59 4.44
CA VAL A 138 -10.70 2.08 3.66
C VAL A 138 -9.35 1.81 4.33
N ILE A 139 -9.27 1.87 5.68
CA ILE A 139 -8.06 1.51 6.42
C ILE A 139 -7.74 0.03 6.26
N LEU A 140 -8.75 -0.85 6.42
CA LEU A 140 -8.55 -2.29 6.25
C LEU A 140 -8.17 -2.63 4.80
N GLY A 141 -8.81 -1.99 3.82
CA GLY A 141 -8.49 -2.16 2.41
C GLY A 141 -7.05 -1.77 2.10
N LEU A 142 -6.61 -0.57 2.51
CA LEU A 142 -5.21 -0.15 2.34
C LEU A 142 -4.24 -1.09 3.06
N THR A 143 -4.56 -1.49 4.30
CA THR A 143 -3.74 -2.42 5.09
C THR A 143 -3.56 -3.73 4.36
N CYS A 144 -4.64 -4.33 3.84
CA CYS A 144 -4.58 -5.53 3.03
C CYS A 144 -3.67 -5.35 1.80
N GLY A 145 -3.79 -4.23 1.09
CA GLY A 145 -2.93 -3.92 -0.06
C GLY A 145 -1.45 -3.82 0.29
N ILE A 146 -1.12 -3.12 1.39
CA ILE A 146 0.24 -3.00 1.92
C ILE A 146 0.80 -4.39 2.27
N LEU A 147 0.01 -5.20 2.99
CA LEU A 147 0.44 -6.54 3.42
C LEU A 147 0.66 -7.48 2.22
N VAL A 148 -0.18 -7.41 1.19
CA VAL A 148 0.04 -8.14 -0.06
C VAL A 148 1.35 -7.69 -0.72
N ALA A 149 1.58 -6.39 -0.86
CA ALA A 149 2.80 -5.86 -1.48
C ALA A 149 4.08 -6.37 -0.81
N VAL A 150 4.14 -6.33 0.53
CA VAL A 150 5.33 -6.77 1.28
C VAL A 150 5.49 -8.28 1.35
N ALA A 151 4.42 -9.05 1.13
CA ALA A 151 4.45 -10.51 1.14
C ALA A 151 4.93 -11.12 -0.20
N ILE A 152 4.79 -10.40 -1.31
CA ILE A 152 5.07 -10.93 -2.66
C ILE A 152 6.51 -11.39 -2.82
N GLU A 153 7.49 -10.58 -2.41
CA GLU A 153 8.90 -10.93 -2.54
C GLU A 153 9.30 -12.14 -1.65
N PRO A 154 9.01 -12.17 -0.33
CA PRO A 154 9.27 -13.33 0.51
C PRO A 154 8.63 -14.62 -0.01
N VAL A 155 7.38 -14.56 -0.46
CA VAL A 155 6.67 -15.73 -1.00
C VAL A 155 7.30 -16.22 -2.30
N THR A 156 7.66 -15.29 -3.19
CA THR A 156 8.38 -15.62 -4.44
C THR A 156 9.73 -16.29 -4.14
N GLY A 157 10.46 -15.79 -3.13
CA GLY A 157 11.73 -16.38 -2.69
C GLY A 157 11.60 -17.82 -2.17
N ILE A 158 10.51 -18.14 -1.46
CA ILE A 158 10.24 -19.50 -0.99
C ILE A 158 10.01 -20.46 -2.17
N PHE A 159 9.23 -20.05 -3.17
CA PHE A 159 8.99 -20.87 -4.36
C PHE A 159 10.28 -21.15 -5.13
N MET A 160 11.14 -20.13 -5.30
CA MET A 160 12.42 -20.30 -5.97
C MET A 160 13.38 -21.23 -5.22
N LYS A 161 13.47 -21.08 -3.89
CA LYS A 161 14.32 -21.94 -3.07
C LYS A 161 13.91 -23.40 -3.19
N LYS A 162 12.60 -23.68 -3.18
CA LYS A 162 12.05 -25.03 -3.34
C LYS A 162 12.45 -25.65 -4.69
N GLU A 163 12.27 -24.92 -5.79
CA GLU A 163 12.63 -25.40 -7.13
C GLU A 163 14.13 -25.67 -7.29
N ASN A 164 14.99 -24.82 -6.71
CA ASN A 164 16.43 -25.02 -6.78
C ASN A 164 16.88 -26.27 -6.01
N VAL A 165 16.21 -26.61 -4.90
CA VAL A 165 16.46 -27.85 -4.16
C VAL A 165 16.02 -29.08 -4.96
N GLU A 166 14.85 -29.03 -5.59
CA GLU A 166 14.33 -30.10 -6.45
C GLU A 166 15.28 -30.37 -7.63
N LYS A 167 15.71 -29.32 -8.35
CA LYS A 167 16.68 -29.45 -9.45
C LYS A 167 18.00 -30.08 -9.03
N LYS A 168 18.52 -29.74 -7.84
CA LYS A 168 19.76 -30.33 -7.31
C LYS A 168 19.58 -31.82 -6.99
N ARG A 169 18.45 -32.18 -6.38
CA ARG A 169 18.13 -33.58 -6.06
C ARG A 169 18.00 -34.43 -7.32
N ASP A 170 17.30 -33.93 -8.33
CA ASP A 170 17.08 -34.66 -9.58
C ASP A 170 18.39 -34.86 -10.34
N LYS A 171 19.30 -33.88 -10.32
CA LYS A 171 20.65 -34.02 -10.86
C LYS A 171 21.46 -35.11 -10.15
N ALA A 172 21.48 -35.10 -8.81
CA ALA A 172 22.19 -36.11 -8.02
C ALA A 172 21.66 -37.53 -8.29
N PHE A 173 20.33 -37.69 -8.40
CA PHE A 173 19.72 -38.97 -8.73
C PHE A 173 20.09 -39.47 -10.14
N LEU A 174 20.23 -38.57 -11.11
CA LEU A 174 20.68 -38.94 -12.45
C LEU A 174 22.16 -39.33 -12.48
N GLU A 175 23.00 -38.65 -11.70
CA GLU A 175 24.43 -38.97 -11.56
C GLU A 175 24.67 -40.33 -10.88
N GLU A 176 23.83 -40.74 -9.92
CA GLU A 176 23.90 -42.07 -9.27
C GLU A 176 23.48 -43.24 -10.20
N ARG A 177 22.84 -42.95 -11.34
CA ARG A 177 22.34 -43.97 -12.29
C ARG A 177 23.23 -44.21 -13.50
N ILE A 178 24.35 -43.48 -13.62
CA ILE A 178 25.35 -43.57 -14.69
C ILE A 178 26.59 -44.25 -14.11
#